data_AF-A0A7L9U6A7-F1
#
_entry.id   AF-A0A7L9U6A7-F1
#
_cell.length_a   1.000
_cell.length_b   1.000
_cell.length_c   1.000
_cell.angle_alpha   90.00
_cell.angle_beta   90.00
_cell.angle_gamma   90.00
#
_symmetry.space_group_name_H-M   'P 1'
#
loop_
_entity.id
_entity.type
_entity.pdbx_description
1 polymer ?
#
loop_
_entity_poly.entity_id
_entity_poly.type
_entity_poly.pdbx_seq_one_letter_code
_entity_poly.pdbx_strand_id
1 'polypeptide(L)'
;MKRWLPLALVLALLAAIAWLALRGDTPPAAGTAVAAAGGASPRGPQFFGQVASQGAAPLPGERARQRQLLVDNFTLTDTTYCSYREGSMYPAGSQPMSRNPDQVYPNQPVVETNPMRGDDRSANPNILLQTSQSRVFLAAGESVAFSLRAVEPNGATVPLVVTRALAAGIVSVGGRPTTQVPLAFADDGSGADAAAGDGAFGGVLTPAQTGLASFHGTIRTEVRYTAGGKNGVVIFDVIYSPRVPAVWAGPPREAMENGSLTFILRADVRQPGRYIVTGRIDDARGRPYALATFNEVLGPGPNDIKLSVFGKLMIDGGAVLPLTLRDVDGYLLKENTDPDRELMPRLEGPVLTSRKRTLEGVSDAEWDSEERRRHLTEFARDRKSAAEELAKFDPSQPLPASACGPVK
;
A
#
# COMPACT_ATOMS: atom_id res chain seq x y z
N MET A 1 -10.06 54.76 30.87
CA MET A 1 -10.78 54.02 29.80
C MET A 1 -10.28 52.58 29.66
N LYS A 2 -10.27 51.75 30.73
CA LYS A 2 -9.64 50.42 30.69
C LYS A 2 -10.35 49.37 31.57
N ARG A 3 -11.69 49.43 31.65
CA ARG A 3 -12.53 48.45 32.38
C ARG A 3 -13.72 47.89 31.58
N TRP A 4 -13.89 48.29 30.32
CA TRP A 4 -15.05 47.91 29.50
C TRP A 4 -14.71 46.94 28.35
N LEU A 5 -13.42 46.63 28.14
CA LEU A 5 -12.97 45.67 27.12
C LEU A 5 -13.48 44.23 27.32
N PRO A 6 -13.56 43.66 28.55
CA PRO A 6 -14.00 42.27 28.69
C PRO A 6 -15.51 42.10 28.46
N LEU A 7 -16.31 43.14 28.71
CA LEU A 7 -17.76 43.08 28.51
C LEU A 7 -18.14 43.10 27.01
N ALA A 8 -17.39 43.86 26.20
CA ALA A 8 -17.61 43.94 24.76
C ALA A 8 -17.26 42.62 24.04
N LEU A 9 -16.24 41.90 24.53
CA LEU A 9 -15.83 40.61 23.98
C LEU A 9 -16.83 39.50 24.29
N VAL A 10 -17.43 39.51 25.49
CA VAL A 10 -18.47 38.55 25.87
C VAL A 10 -19.77 38.80 25.09
N LEU A 11 -20.15 40.07 24.89
CA LEU A 11 -21.32 40.42 24.07
C LEU A 11 -21.14 40.02 22.59
N ALA A 12 -19.94 40.18 22.03
CA ALA A 12 -19.62 39.75 20.67
C ALA A 12 -19.68 38.22 20.52
N LEU A 13 -19.21 37.47 21.53
CA LEU A 13 -19.26 36.01 21.52
C LEU A 13 -20.71 35.49 21.62
N LEU A 14 -21.53 36.11 22.47
CA LEU A 14 -22.95 35.76 22.60
C LEU A 14 -23.76 36.11 21.34
N ALA A 15 -23.44 37.22 20.67
CA ALA A 15 -24.05 37.57 19.39
C ALA A 15 -23.66 36.58 18.27
N ALA A 16 -22.41 36.10 18.25
CA ALA A 16 -21.96 35.09 17.29
C ALA A 16 -22.64 33.72 17.51
N ILE A 17 -22.81 33.32 18.77
CA ILE A 17 -23.52 32.08 19.13
C ILE A 17 -25.02 32.18 18.78
N ALA A 18 -25.66 33.32 19.05
CA ALA A 18 -27.05 33.56 18.66
C ALA A 18 -27.22 33.54 17.13
N TRP A 19 -26.27 34.12 16.38
CA TRP A 19 -26.28 34.12 14.92
C TRP A 19 -26.07 32.72 14.32
N LEU A 20 -25.26 31.87 14.95
CA LEU A 20 -25.08 30.47 14.56
C LEU A 20 -26.31 29.61 14.89
N ALA A 21 -26.99 29.88 16.01
CA ALA A 21 -28.25 29.20 16.36
C ALA A 21 -29.42 29.58 15.45
N LEU A 22 -29.41 30.80 14.88
CA LEU A 22 -30.38 31.28 13.90
C LEU A 22 -30.13 30.75 12.46
N ARG A 23 -29.05 29.99 12.23
CA ARG A 23 -28.69 29.41 10.91
C ARG A 23 -29.06 27.93 10.73
N GLY A 24 -29.71 27.31 11.70
CA GLY A 24 -30.18 25.93 11.61
C GLY A 24 -31.54 25.81 10.90
N ASP A 25 -31.57 24.92 9.89
CA ASP A 25 -32.72 24.26 9.27
C ASP A 25 -33.48 24.99 8.14
N THR A 26 -32.91 24.88 6.93
CA THR A 26 -33.68 24.82 5.69
C THR A 26 -34.39 23.46 5.57
N PRO A 27 -35.74 23.40 5.57
CA PRO A 27 -36.47 22.16 5.29
C PRO A 27 -36.39 21.81 3.80
N PRO A 28 -36.37 20.51 3.41
CA PRO A 28 -36.59 20.14 2.03
C PRO A 28 -38.02 20.49 1.61
N ALA A 29 -38.13 21.05 0.41
CA ALA A 29 -39.37 21.57 -0.17
C ALA A 29 -40.47 20.50 -0.24
N ALA A 30 -41.59 20.78 0.41
CA ALA A 30 -42.87 20.15 0.16
C ALA A 30 -43.42 20.65 -1.19
N GLY A 31 -43.46 19.75 -2.18
CA GLY A 31 -44.18 19.97 -3.44
C GLY A 31 -45.69 19.92 -3.21
N THR A 32 -46.28 21.12 -3.13
CA THR A 32 -47.65 21.52 -3.48
C THR A 32 -48.72 20.42 -3.65
N ALA A 33 -49.62 20.35 -2.68
CA ALA A 33 -50.97 19.85 -2.88
C ALA A 33 -51.80 20.86 -3.69
N VAL A 34 -52.43 20.40 -4.77
CA VAL A 34 -53.53 21.10 -5.43
C VAL A 34 -54.83 20.46 -4.95
N ALA A 35 -55.63 21.23 -4.21
CA ALA A 35 -57.01 20.87 -3.93
C ALA A 35 -57.87 21.25 -5.14
N ALA A 36 -58.61 20.29 -5.68
CA ALA A 36 -59.77 20.54 -6.53
C ALA A 36 -60.99 19.88 -5.89
N ALA A 37 -61.97 20.70 -5.54
CA ALA A 37 -63.26 20.29 -5.05
C ALA A 37 -64.20 19.91 -6.20
N GLY A 38 -65.06 18.92 -5.94
CA GLY A 38 -66.43 18.84 -6.49
C GLY A 38 -66.63 17.97 -7.75
N GLY A 39 -67.59 17.05 -7.66
CA GLY A 39 -68.24 16.46 -8.83
C GLY A 39 -68.48 14.95 -8.71
N ALA A 40 -69.72 14.52 -8.88
CA ALA A 40 -70.23 13.19 -8.56
C ALA A 40 -70.15 12.14 -9.71
N SER A 41 -70.28 10.87 -9.30
CA SER A 41 -70.82 9.68 -10.03
C SER A 41 -69.91 8.93 -11.02
N PRO A 42 -70.14 7.62 -11.33
CA PRO A 42 -71.07 6.63 -10.75
C PRO A 42 -70.39 5.29 -10.32
N ARG A 43 -71.14 4.47 -9.57
CA ARG A 43 -70.84 3.05 -9.32
C ARG A 43 -70.87 2.26 -10.64
N GLY A 44 -69.78 1.52 -10.93
CA GLY A 44 -69.66 0.53 -12.00
C GLY A 44 -69.01 -0.76 -11.46
N PRO A 45 -69.18 -1.92 -12.13
CA PRO A 45 -69.21 -3.23 -11.48
C PRO A 45 -67.83 -3.68 -10.98
N GLN A 46 -67.83 -4.27 -9.78
CA GLN A 46 -66.68 -4.98 -9.24
C GLN A 46 -66.41 -6.24 -10.05
N PHE A 47 -65.51 -6.12 -11.02
CA PHE A 47 -64.86 -7.23 -11.70
C PHE A 47 -63.39 -7.17 -11.30
N PHE A 48 -63.02 -7.79 -10.19
CA PHE A 48 -61.74 -8.49 -9.94
C PHE A 48 -61.82 -8.99 -8.50
N GLY A 49 -62.23 -10.25 -8.36
CA GLY A 49 -62.17 -10.96 -7.09
C GLY A 49 -60.73 -11.04 -6.60
N GLN A 50 -60.57 -10.98 -5.29
CA GLN A 50 -59.35 -11.44 -4.62
C GLN A 50 -59.10 -12.89 -5.03
N VAL A 51 -58.12 -13.11 -5.89
CA VAL A 51 -57.54 -14.44 -6.05
C VAL A 51 -56.56 -14.59 -4.90
N ALA A 52 -56.95 -15.39 -3.91
CA ALA A 52 -55.99 -15.95 -2.97
C ALA A 52 -54.91 -16.66 -3.80
N SER A 53 -53.68 -16.16 -3.76
CA SER A 53 -52.53 -16.88 -4.31
C SER A 53 -52.25 -18.08 -3.41
N GLN A 54 -53.05 -19.14 -3.56
CA GLN A 54 -52.65 -20.48 -3.17
C GLN A 54 -51.35 -20.79 -3.91
N GLY A 55 -50.35 -21.26 -3.16
CA GLY A 55 -48.99 -21.51 -3.64
C GLY A 55 -48.99 -22.35 -4.91
N ALA A 56 -48.80 -21.69 -6.05
CA ALA A 56 -48.31 -22.35 -7.23
C ALA A 56 -46.83 -22.67 -6.96
N ALA A 57 -46.46 -23.95 -7.07
CA ALA A 57 -45.06 -24.32 -7.02
C ALA A 57 -44.31 -23.56 -8.13
N PRO A 58 -43.16 -22.93 -7.83
CA PRO A 58 -42.37 -22.22 -8.84
C PRO A 58 -42.09 -23.14 -10.02
N LEU A 59 -42.14 -22.60 -11.25
CA LEU A 59 -41.84 -23.39 -12.44
C LEU A 59 -40.44 -24.02 -12.28
N PRO A 60 -40.17 -25.22 -12.83
CA PRO A 60 -38.89 -25.92 -12.61
C PRO A 60 -37.64 -25.06 -12.85
N GLY A 61 -37.68 -24.15 -13.84
CA GLY A 61 -36.60 -23.19 -14.13
C GLY A 61 -36.47 -22.05 -13.10
N GLU A 62 -37.57 -21.62 -12.48
CA GLU A 62 -37.57 -20.59 -11.42
C GLU A 62 -37.05 -21.16 -10.11
N ARG A 63 -37.47 -22.39 -9.75
CA ARG A 63 -36.93 -23.09 -8.56
C ARG A 63 -35.42 -23.30 -8.69
N ALA A 64 -34.96 -23.72 -9.87
CA ALA A 64 -33.53 -23.91 -10.13
C ALA A 64 -32.75 -22.59 -10.03
N ARG A 65 -33.27 -21.50 -10.61
CA ARG A 65 -32.64 -20.17 -10.53
C ARG A 65 -32.59 -19.63 -9.11
N GLN A 66 -33.68 -19.77 -8.35
CA GLN A 66 -33.72 -19.33 -6.95
C GLN A 66 -32.74 -20.14 -6.09
N ARG A 67 -32.64 -21.45 -6.33
CA ARG A 67 -31.63 -22.29 -5.68
C ARG A 67 -30.21 -21.79 -5.98
N GLN A 68 -29.92 -21.45 -7.24
CA GLN A 68 -28.60 -20.98 -7.65
C GLN A 68 -28.22 -19.70 -6.90
N LEU A 69 -29.13 -18.73 -6.79
CA LEU A 69 -28.88 -17.50 -6.03
C LEU A 69 -28.58 -17.76 -4.55
N LEU A 70 -29.28 -18.72 -3.91
CA LEU A 70 -29.02 -19.09 -2.53
C LEU A 70 -27.66 -19.81 -2.37
N VAL A 71 -27.28 -20.64 -3.33
CA VAL A 71 -25.94 -21.26 -3.38
C VAL A 71 -24.85 -20.22 -3.56
N ASP A 72 -25.04 -19.26 -4.47
CA ASP A 72 -24.08 -18.19 -4.72
C ASP A 72 -23.91 -17.31 -3.47
N ASN A 73 -25.03 -16.99 -2.78
CA ASN A 73 -25.00 -16.24 -1.52
C ASN A 73 -24.28 -17.01 -0.40
N PHE A 74 -24.56 -18.30 -0.23
CA PHE A 74 -23.84 -19.13 0.73
C PHE A 74 -22.35 -19.19 0.41
N THR A 75 -22.00 -19.40 -0.85
CA THR A 75 -20.59 -19.49 -1.30
C THR A 75 -19.85 -18.17 -1.04
N LEU A 76 -20.49 -17.03 -1.30
CA LEU A 76 -19.92 -15.71 -1.03
C LEU A 76 -19.70 -15.47 0.48
N THR A 77 -20.72 -15.72 1.30
CA THR A 77 -20.64 -15.51 2.75
C THR A 77 -19.65 -16.45 3.42
N ASP A 78 -19.60 -17.71 2.99
CA ASP A 78 -18.62 -18.68 3.46
C ASP A 78 -17.19 -18.30 3.05
N THR A 79 -16.96 -17.93 1.77
CA THR A 79 -15.65 -17.44 1.30
C THR A 79 -15.21 -16.21 2.06
N THR A 80 -16.12 -15.25 2.32
CA THR A 80 -15.82 -14.03 3.10
C THR A 80 -15.39 -14.36 4.52
N TYR A 81 -16.15 -15.21 5.21
CA TYR A 81 -15.80 -15.64 6.57
C TYR A 81 -14.45 -16.38 6.60
N CYS A 82 -14.24 -17.34 5.71
CA CYS A 82 -13.06 -18.19 5.70
C CYS A 82 -11.79 -17.42 5.32
N SER A 83 -11.87 -16.57 4.29
CA SER A 83 -10.76 -15.69 3.89
C SER A 83 -10.42 -14.68 4.97
N TYR A 84 -11.41 -14.08 5.64
CA TYR A 84 -11.14 -13.18 6.75
C TYR A 84 -10.48 -13.90 7.92
N ARG A 85 -10.97 -15.08 8.30
CA ARG A 85 -10.40 -15.89 9.40
C ARG A 85 -8.93 -16.22 9.13
N GLU A 86 -8.61 -16.68 7.93
CA GLU A 86 -7.24 -17.04 7.53
C GLU A 86 -6.33 -15.81 7.33
N GLY A 87 -6.86 -14.73 6.77
CA GLY A 87 -6.12 -13.48 6.56
C GLY A 87 -5.80 -12.76 7.85
N SER A 88 -6.67 -12.85 8.86
CA SER A 88 -6.55 -12.15 10.15
C SER A 88 -5.90 -12.98 11.26
N MET A 89 -5.40 -14.18 10.97
CA MET A 89 -4.80 -15.07 11.97
C MET A 89 -3.53 -14.51 12.62
N TYR A 90 -2.81 -13.64 11.89
CA TYR A 90 -1.62 -12.93 12.34
C TYR A 90 -1.91 -11.42 12.39
N PRO A 91 -1.27 -10.65 13.29
CA PRO A 91 -1.45 -9.20 13.33
C PRO A 91 -0.94 -8.54 12.04
N ALA A 92 -1.50 -7.39 11.66
CA ALA A 92 -1.09 -6.66 10.44
C ALA A 92 0.41 -6.34 10.40
N GLY A 93 1.03 -6.10 11.56
CA GLY A 93 2.46 -5.84 11.69
C GLY A 93 3.36 -7.09 11.63
N SER A 94 2.82 -8.28 11.40
CA SER A 94 3.60 -9.52 11.30
C SER A 94 2.93 -10.49 10.31
N GLN A 95 3.47 -10.56 9.10
CA GLN A 95 2.90 -11.35 8.02
C GLN A 95 3.92 -12.35 7.46
N PRO A 96 3.50 -13.53 6.99
CA PRO A 96 4.39 -14.42 6.26
C PRO A 96 4.87 -13.74 4.97
N MET A 97 6.16 -13.91 4.66
CA MET A 97 6.73 -13.30 3.47
C MET A 97 6.12 -13.84 2.17
N SER A 98 5.62 -15.08 2.17
CA SER A 98 4.93 -15.68 1.02
C SER A 98 3.68 -14.93 0.57
N ARG A 99 3.06 -14.12 1.44
CA ARG A 99 1.93 -13.24 1.10
C ARG A 99 2.37 -11.87 0.56
N ASN A 100 3.66 -11.56 0.59
CA ASN A 100 4.23 -10.26 0.21
C ASN A 100 5.50 -10.44 -0.66
N PRO A 101 5.42 -11.17 -1.80
CA PRO A 101 6.60 -11.49 -2.61
C PRO A 101 7.28 -10.26 -3.23
N ASP A 102 6.52 -9.20 -3.47
CA ASP A 102 7.01 -7.89 -3.96
C ASP A 102 7.89 -7.17 -2.91
N GLN A 103 7.69 -7.45 -1.63
CA GLN A 103 8.41 -6.80 -0.53
C GLN A 103 9.72 -7.50 -0.14
N VAL A 104 10.06 -8.61 -0.80
CA VAL A 104 11.21 -9.45 -0.42
C VAL A 104 12.55 -8.73 -0.64
N TYR A 105 12.67 -8.02 -1.75
CA TYR A 105 13.91 -7.39 -2.20
C TYR A 105 13.69 -5.91 -2.56
N PRO A 106 13.36 -5.05 -1.58
CA PRO A 106 13.02 -3.64 -1.83
C PRO A 106 14.17 -2.82 -2.42
N ASN A 107 15.41 -3.30 -2.24
CA ASN A 107 16.64 -2.65 -2.70
C ASN A 107 17.21 -3.27 -3.98
N GLN A 108 16.54 -4.27 -4.58
CA GLN A 108 16.92 -4.74 -5.90
C GLN A 108 16.63 -3.66 -6.95
N PRO A 109 17.54 -3.45 -7.92
CA PRO A 109 17.28 -2.50 -9.00
C PRO A 109 16.01 -2.86 -9.76
N VAL A 110 15.21 -1.85 -10.09
CA VAL A 110 14.10 -1.99 -11.03
C VAL A 110 14.70 -2.14 -12.41
N VAL A 111 14.42 -3.25 -13.09
CA VAL A 111 14.89 -3.52 -14.45
C VAL A 111 13.68 -3.61 -15.38
N GLU A 112 13.69 -2.82 -16.44
CA GLU A 112 12.63 -2.81 -17.44
C GLU A 112 13.22 -3.04 -18.83
N THR A 113 12.49 -3.77 -19.68
CA THR A 113 12.80 -3.92 -21.10
C THR A 113 11.59 -3.54 -21.91
N ASN A 114 11.66 -2.41 -22.61
CA ASN A 114 10.55 -1.84 -23.35
C ASN A 114 10.99 -1.52 -24.79
N PRO A 115 10.09 -1.56 -25.79
CA PRO A 115 10.39 -1.03 -27.12
C PRO A 115 10.90 0.41 -27.04
N MET A 116 11.96 0.71 -27.80
CA MET A 116 12.54 2.04 -27.86
C MET A 116 11.47 3.06 -28.27
N ARG A 117 11.36 4.15 -27.51
CA ARG A 117 10.46 5.26 -27.81
C ARG A 117 11.22 6.38 -28.52
N GLY A 118 10.76 6.76 -29.71
CA GLY A 118 11.28 7.90 -30.46
C GLY A 118 10.88 9.24 -29.85
N ASP A 119 11.49 10.33 -30.33
CA ASP A 119 11.13 11.71 -29.92
C ASP A 119 9.66 12.05 -30.23
N ASP A 120 9.08 11.44 -31.28
CA ASP A 120 7.67 11.54 -31.66
C ASP A 120 6.74 10.65 -30.79
N ARG A 121 7.29 9.99 -29.77
CA ARG A 121 6.65 9.00 -28.91
C ARG A 121 6.20 7.72 -29.63
N SER A 122 6.60 7.51 -30.89
CA SER A 122 6.38 6.25 -31.58
C SER A 122 7.27 5.16 -30.99
N ALA A 123 6.74 3.94 -30.90
CA ALA A 123 7.51 2.78 -30.47
C ALA A 123 8.20 2.12 -31.67
N ASN A 124 9.49 1.81 -31.55
CA ASN A 124 10.21 0.97 -32.50
C ASN A 124 10.36 -0.44 -31.93
N PRO A 125 9.58 -1.43 -32.39
CA PRO A 125 9.63 -2.79 -31.85
C PRO A 125 10.93 -3.53 -32.17
N ASN A 126 11.71 -3.06 -33.14
CA ASN A 126 12.96 -3.71 -33.56
C ASN A 126 14.15 -3.37 -32.65
N ILE A 127 14.00 -2.42 -31.74
CA ILE A 127 15.02 -2.06 -30.76
C ILE A 127 14.33 -2.02 -29.40
N LEU A 128 14.78 -2.86 -28.48
CA LEU A 128 14.37 -2.85 -27.08
C LEU A 128 15.39 -2.03 -26.28
N LEU A 129 14.89 -1.17 -25.40
CA LEU A 129 15.68 -0.48 -24.41
C LEU A 129 15.58 -1.25 -23.10
N GLN A 130 16.70 -1.76 -22.63
CA GLN A 130 16.88 -2.30 -21.29
C GLN A 130 17.33 -1.16 -20.38
N THR A 131 16.63 -0.98 -19.27
CA THR A 131 16.93 0.07 -18.31
C THR A 131 17.01 -0.50 -16.92
N SER A 132 17.85 0.10 -16.07
CA SER A 132 17.89 -0.22 -14.66
C SER A 132 17.93 1.05 -13.82
N GLN A 133 17.26 1.00 -12.67
CA GLN A 133 17.27 2.06 -11.66
C GLN A 133 17.44 1.43 -10.29
N SER A 134 18.49 1.81 -9.57
CA SER A 134 18.82 1.17 -8.28
C SER A 134 17.82 1.48 -7.17
N ARG A 135 17.11 2.62 -7.25
CA ARG A 135 16.17 3.09 -6.20
C ARG A 135 15.09 4.00 -6.79
N VAL A 136 13.85 3.84 -6.33
CA VAL A 136 12.72 4.75 -6.67
C VAL A 136 12.58 5.89 -5.66
N PHE A 137 12.83 5.62 -4.39
CA PHE A 137 12.83 6.60 -3.31
C PHE A 137 14.27 6.95 -2.90
N LEU A 138 14.57 8.21 -2.61
CA LEU A 138 15.88 8.65 -2.13
C LEU A 138 15.73 9.49 -0.85
N ALA A 139 16.41 9.05 0.21
CA ALA A 139 16.57 9.82 1.43
C ALA A 139 17.73 10.82 1.30
N ALA A 140 17.85 11.72 2.27
CA ALA A 140 18.92 12.70 2.30
C ALA A 140 20.29 12.00 2.34
N GLY A 141 21.17 12.39 1.42
CA GLY A 141 22.52 11.81 1.30
C GLY A 141 22.60 10.51 0.50
N GLU A 142 21.48 9.95 0.04
CA GLU A 142 21.48 8.80 -0.87
C GLU A 142 21.80 9.19 -2.32
N SER A 143 22.24 8.20 -3.08
CA SER A 143 22.47 8.27 -4.52
C SER A 143 21.66 7.20 -5.25
N VAL A 144 21.37 7.44 -6.52
CA VAL A 144 20.74 6.48 -7.43
C VAL A 144 21.63 6.25 -8.63
N ALA A 145 21.77 4.97 -9.00
CA ALA A 145 22.42 4.54 -10.23
C ALA A 145 21.35 4.22 -11.27
N PHE A 146 21.59 4.69 -12.49
CA PHE A 146 20.79 4.41 -13.67
C PHE A 146 21.65 3.67 -14.68
N SER A 147 21.05 2.75 -15.42
CA SER A 147 21.67 2.11 -16.58
C SER A 147 20.71 2.08 -17.76
N LEU A 148 21.23 2.21 -18.98
CA LEU A 148 20.50 1.95 -20.22
C LEU A 148 21.36 1.22 -21.24
N ARG A 149 20.74 0.27 -21.94
CA ARG A 149 21.33 -0.49 -23.05
C ARG A 149 20.28 -0.68 -24.15
N ALA A 150 20.70 -0.60 -25.41
CA ALA A 150 19.85 -0.97 -26.54
C ALA A 150 20.17 -2.38 -27.02
N VAL A 151 19.14 -3.19 -27.24
CA VAL A 151 19.25 -4.55 -27.76
C VAL A 151 18.21 -4.81 -28.84
N GLU A 152 18.47 -5.74 -29.74
CA GLU A 152 17.46 -6.32 -30.61
C GLU A 152 16.58 -7.33 -29.85
N PRO A 153 15.40 -7.71 -30.37
CA PRO A 153 14.56 -8.75 -29.75
C PRO A 153 15.24 -10.12 -29.57
N ASN A 154 16.28 -10.41 -30.36
CA ASN A 154 17.11 -11.62 -30.23
C ASN A 154 18.19 -11.52 -29.13
N GLY A 155 18.31 -10.36 -28.45
CA GLY A 155 19.31 -10.10 -27.41
C GLY A 155 20.64 -9.51 -27.89
N ALA A 156 20.83 -9.29 -29.20
CA ALA A 156 22.05 -8.68 -29.73
C ALA A 156 22.15 -7.19 -29.34
N THR A 157 23.32 -6.74 -28.90
CA THR A 157 23.53 -5.32 -28.55
C THR A 157 23.42 -4.43 -29.79
N VAL A 158 22.68 -3.34 -29.67
CA VAL A 158 22.64 -2.25 -30.66
C VAL A 158 23.53 -1.12 -30.15
N PRO A 159 24.46 -0.59 -30.97
CA PRO A 159 25.25 0.57 -30.58
C PRO A 159 24.36 1.74 -30.15
N LEU A 160 24.60 2.22 -28.93
CA LEU A 160 23.90 3.33 -28.31
C LEU A 160 24.90 4.44 -28.01
N VAL A 161 24.49 5.69 -28.24
CA VAL A 161 25.26 6.88 -27.84
C VAL A 161 24.35 7.79 -27.04
N VAL A 162 24.71 8.07 -25.78
CA VAL A 162 24.03 9.09 -24.99
C VAL A 162 24.43 10.47 -25.50
N THR A 163 23.45 11.25 -25.94
CA THR A 163 23.68 12.61 -26.47
C THR A 163 23.49 13.68 -25.41
N ARG A 164 22.60 13.45 -24.44
CA ARG A 164 22.35 14.36 -23.31
C ARG A 164 21.66 13.63 -22.16
N ALA A 165 22.08 13.89 -20.94
CA ALA A 165 21.35 13.46 -19.75
C ALA A 165 21.22 14.62 -18.75
N LEU A 166 20.00 14.91 -18.32
CA LEU A 166 19.70 16.00 -17.37
C LEU A 166 18.74 15.53 -16.29
N ALA A 167 19.08 15.81 -15.03
CA ALA A 167 18.17 15.70 -13.90
C ALA A 167 17.62 17.07 -13.49
N ALA A 168 16.32 17.14 -13.21
CA ALA A 168 15.66 18.32 -12.67
C ALA A 168 14.46 17.92 -11.81
N GLY A 169 14.17 18.71 -10.78
CA GLY A 169 12.95 18.54 -9.98
C GLY A 169 11.70 18.90 -10.78
N ILE A 170 10.69 18.04 -10.75
CA ILE A 170 9.37 18.30 -11.32
C ILE A 170 8.66 19.31 -10.42
N VAL A 171 8.15 20.38 -11.03
CA VAL A 171 7.35 21.40 -10.34
C VAL A 171 5.96 21.44 -10.95
N SER A 172 4.97 21.83 -10.15
CA SER A 172 3.61 22.07 -10.61
C SER A 172 3.58 23.13 -11.72
N VAL A 173 2.56 23.08 -12.57
CA VAL A 173 2.36 24.05 -13.66
C VAL A 173 2.40 25.49 -13.11
N GLY A 174 3.25 26.33 -13.69
CA GLY A 174 3.48 27.73 -13.24
C GLY A 174 4.53 27.89 -12.13
N GLY A 175 5.10 26.79 -11.62
CA GLY A 175 6.22 26.81 -10.69
C GLY A 175 7.52 27.30 -11.35
N ARG A 176 8.43 27.85 -10.53
CA ARG A 176 9.77 28.21 -11.02
C ARG A 176 10.54 26.95 -11.39
N PRO A 177 11.19 26.89 -12.56
CA PRO A 177 12.05 25.77 -12.92
C PRO A 177 13.12 25.51 -11.86
N THR A 178 13.39 24.24 -11.61
CA THR A 178 14.49 23.81 -10.74
C THR A 178 15.83 23.85 -11.49
N THR A 179 16.93 23.81 -10.74
CA THR A 179 18.26 23.68 -11.33
C THR A 179 18.37 22.40 -12.15
N GLN A 180 18.85 22.52 -13.38
CA GLN A 180 19.19 21.37 -14.21
C GLN A 180 20.59 20.87 -13.86
N VAL A 181 20.70 19.58 -13.62
CA VAL A 181 21.96 18.91 -13.28
C VAL A 181 22.33 17.98 -14.43
N PRO A 182 23.44 18.25 -15.15
CA PRO A 182 23.93 17.32 -16.16
C PRO A 182 24.47 16.06 -15.50
N LEU A 183 24.14 14.91 -16.07
CA LEU A 183 24.67 13.62 -15.66
C LEU A 183 25.57 13.06 -16.77
N ALA A 184 26.71 12.50 -16.37
CA ALA A 184 27.53 11.71 -17.28
C ALA A 184 26.99 10.28 -17.30
N PHE A 185 26.78 9.76 -18.51
CA PHE A 185 26.52 8.35 -18.76
C PHE A 185 27.68 7.78 -19.55
N ALA A 186 28.33 6.74 -19.03
CA ALA A 186 29.51 6.13 -19.62
C ALA A 186 29.41 4.61 -19.59
N ASP A 187 30.08 3.97 -20.56
CA ASP A 187 30.29 2.53 -20.67
C ASP A 187 31.80 2.29 -20.49
N ASP A 188 32.29 2.52 -19.27
CA ASP A 188 33.71 2.57 -18.90
C ASP A 188 34.08 1.65 -17.72
N GLY A 189 33.13 0.85 -17.25
CA GLY A 189 33.27 -0.06 -16.11
C GLY A 189 33.44 0.65 -14.77
N SER A 190 33.04 1.92 -14.67
CA SER A 190 33.15 2.72 -13.45
C SER A 190 31.79 3.17 -12.91
N GLY A 191 31.75 3.41 -11.60
CA GLY A 191 30.57 3.98 -10.93
C GLY A 191 29.34 3.08 -11.05
N ALA A 192 28.35 3.51 -11.85
CA ALA A 192 27.10 2.79 -12.10
C ALA A 192 27.20 1.75 -13.24
N ASP A 193 28.30 1.75 -13.99
CA ASP A 193 28.56 0.77 -15.03
C ASP A 193 29.40 -0.40 -14.48
N ALA A 194 28.86 -1.61 -14.61
CA ALA A 194 29.46 -2.82 -14.05
C ALA A 194 30.58 -3.39 -14.93
N ALA A 195 30.56 -3.14 -16.25
CA ALA A 195 31.50 -3.76 -17.18
C ALA A 195 31.74 -2.86 -18.39
N ALA A 196 33.00 -2.44 -18.57
CA ALA A 196 33.38 -1.57 -19.68
C ALA A 196 33.19 -2.23 -21.05
N GLY A 197 32.60 -1.49 -21.98
CA GLY A 197 32.44 -1.84 -23.39
C GLY A 197 31.36 -2.89 -23.66
N ASP A 198 30.41 -3.11 -22.75
CA ASP A 198 29.33 -4.09 -22.93
C ASP A 198 28.08 -3.49 -23.60
N GLY A 199 28.09 -2.17 -23.85
CA GLY A 199 27.01 -1.40 -24.43
C GLY A 199 25.96 -0.92 -23.43
N ALA A 200 26.16 -1.13 -22.12
CA ALA A 200 25.35 -0.57 -21.05
C ALA A 200 25.98 0.72 -20.51
N PHE A 201 25.26 1.83 -20.65
CA PHE A 201 25.71 3.12 -20.16
C PHE A 201 25.20 3.36 -18.74
N GLY A 202 26.10 3.59 -17.79
CA GLY A 202 25.80 3.87 -16.40
C GLY A 202 25.91 5.36 -16.04
N GLY A 203 24.98 5.87 -15.23
CA GLY A 203 25.02 7.23 -14.69
C GLY A 203 24.58 7.28 -13.22
N VAL A 204 25.11 8.23 -12.44
CA VAL A 204 24.79 8.39 -11.01
C VAL A 204 24.24 9.78 -10.72
N LEU A 205 23.12 9.85 -10.00
CA LEU A 205 22.60 11.08 -9.43
C LEU A 205 22.74 11.04 -7.90
N THR A 206 23.40 12.07 -7.35
CA THR A 206 23.53 12.31 -5.90
C THR A 206 22.94 13.69 -5.57
N PRO A 207 21.62 13.80 -5.29
CA PRO A 207 20.96 15.10 -5.18
C PRO A 207 21.63 16.05 -4.17
N ALA A 208 22.06 15.51 -3.01
CA ALA A 208 22.72 16.25 -1.94
C ALA A 208 24.05 16.94 -2.36
N GLN A 209 24.67 16.51 -3.46
CA GLN A 209 25.93 17.08 -3.98
C GLN A 209 25.69 18.02 -5.17
N THR A 210 24.44 18.41 -5.44
CA THR A 210 24.06 19.18 -6.63
C THR A 210 23.17 20.36 -6.24
N GLY A 211 22.75 21.16 -7.23
CA GLY A 211 21.74 22.20 -7.03
C GLY A 211 20.35 21.69 -6.61
N LEU A 212 20.14 20.37 -6.56
CA LEU A 212 18.90 19.73 -6.12
C LEU A 212 18.92 19.34 -4.63
N ALA A 213 19.97 19.68 -3.88
CA ALA A 213 20.17 19.21 -2.50
C ALA A 213 18.98 19.48 -1.57
N SER A 214 18.31 20.63 -1.73
CA SER A 214 17.14 21.04 -0.93
C SER A 214 15.78 20.73 -1.59
N PHE A 215 15.79 20.14 -2.79
CA PHE A 215 14.54 19.82 -3.49
C PHE A 215 13.79 18.70 -2.77
N HIS A 216 12.46 18.81 -2.67
CA HIS A 216 11.60 17.82 -2.05
C HIS A 216 10.51 17.44 -3.04
N GLY A 217 10.49 16.19 -3.50
CA GLY A 217 9.57 15.69 -4.51
C GLY A 217 10.25 14.90 -5.62
N THR A 218 9.59 14.77 -6.75
CA THR A 218 10.07 13.94 -7.87
C THR A 218 11.17 14.65 -8.65
N ILE A 219 12.36 14.05 -8.69
CA ILE A 219 13.43 14.43 -9.61
C ILE A 219 13.33 13.54 -10.84
N ARG A 220 13.21 14.18 -12.01
CA ARG A 220 13.19 13.52 -13.31
C ARG A 220 14.56 13.62 -13.96
N THR A 221 15.10 12.48 -14.35
CA THR A 221 16.27 12.36 -15.22
C THR A 221 15.82 12.00 -16.62
N GLU A 222 15.99 12.92 -17.57
CA GLU A 222 15.75 12.68 -18.99
C GLU A 222 17.09 12.35 -19.67
N VAL A 223 17.18 11.18 -20.30
CA VAL A 223 18.34 10.74 -21.08
C VAL A 223 17.94 10.65 -22.55
N ARG A 224 18.58 11.47 -23.38
CA ARG A 224 18.48 11.45 -24.84
C ARG A 224 19.65 10.67 -25.40
N TYR A 225 19.36 9.80 -26.34
CA TYR A 225 20.34 8.91 -26.95
C TYR A 225 20.02 8.65 -28.42
N THR A 226 20.98 8.09 -29.14
CA THR A 226 20.78 7.52 -30.48
C THR A 226 21.09 6.03 -30.44
N ALA A 227 20.23 5.21 -31.07
CA ALA A 227 20.43 3.78 -31.19
C ALA A 227 19.91 3.30 -32.56
N GLY A 228 20.70 2.52 -33.29
CA GLY A 228 20.33 2.04 -34.63
C GLY A 228 19.96 3.17 -35.61
N GLY A 229 20.64 4.32 -35.52
CA GLY A 229 20.40 5.50 -36.36
C GLY A 229 19.13 6.29 -36.03
N LYS A 230 18.43 5.97 -34.94
CA LYS A 230 17.22 6.67 -34.48
C LYS A 230 17.46 7.35 -33.14
N ASN A 231 16.84 8.52 -32.96
CA ASN A 231 16.85 9.22 -31.68
C ASN A 231 15.82 8.60 -30.73
N GLY A 232 16.17 8.54 -29.45
CA GLY A 232 15.30 8.06 -28.40
C GLY A 232 15.43 8.90 -27.13
N VAL A 233 14.43 8.76 -26.27
CA VAL A 233 14.39 9.39 -24.95
C VAL A 233 13.91 8.38 -23.92
N VAL A 234 14.59 8.34 -22.78
CA VAL A 234 14.17 7.59 -21.60
C VAL A 234 14.12 8.53 -20.40
N ILE A 235 13.20 8.23 -19.50
CA ILE A 235 12.93 9.00 -18.30
C ILE A 235 13.10 8.08 -17.10
N PHE A 236 13.86 8.54 -16.11
CA PHE A 236 13.91 7.95 -14.78
C PHE A 236 13.35 8.95 -13.78
N ASP A 237 12.42 8.53 -12.94
CA ASP A 237 11.86 9.36 -11.88
C ASP A 237 12.27 8.80 -10.52
N VAL A 238 12.71 9.70 -9.63
CA VAL A 238 12.99 9.38 -8.23
C VAL A 238 12.27 10.32 -7.30
N ILE A 239 11.69 9.81 -6.22
CA ILE A 239 11.05 10.60 -5.17
C ILE A 239 12.09 10.92 -4.10
N TYR A 240 12.50 12.19 -4.01
CA TYR A 240 13.57 12.63 -3.12
C TYR A 240 13.06 13.35 -1.87
N SER A 241 13.54 12.89 -0.72
CA SER A 241 13.33 13.47 0.60
C SER A 241 14.63 14.05 1.16
N PRO A 242 14.85 15.39 1.12
CA PRO A 242 16.08 16.01 1.61
C PRO A 242 16.09 16.14 3.14
N ARG A 243 14.95 15.94 3.80
CA ARG A 243 14.80 16.00 5.25
C ARG A 243 14.83 14.60 5.84
N VAL A 244 15.48 14.48 6.99
CA VAL A 244 15.54 13.26 7.79
C VAL A 244 14.70 13.48 9.06
N PRO A 245 13.49 12.89 9.15
CA PRO A 245 12.56 13.16 10.24
C PRO A 245 12.94 12.39 11.52
N ALA A 246 13.67 11.28 11.39
CA ALA A 246 14.24 10.51 12.49
C ALA A 246 15.51 9.79 12.04
N VAL A 247 16.41 9.48 12.99
CA VAL A 247 17.65 8.72 12.75
C VAL A 247 17.71 7.51 13.67
N TRP A 248 18.31 6.40 13.23
CA TRP A 248 18.57 5.25 14.09
C TRP A 248 19.61 5.60 15.15
N ALA A 249 19.44 5.06 16.35
CA ALA A 249 20.30 5.33 17.48
C ALA A 249 20.57 4.06 18.31
N GLY A 250 21.82 3.85 18.71
CA GLY A 250 22.22 2.70 19.52
C GLY A 250 22.14 1.34 18.79
N PRO A 251 22.58 0.26 19.45
CA PRO A 251 22.54 -1.07 18.87
C PRO A 251 21.11 -1.65 18.86
N PRO A 252 20.74 -2.39 17.80
CA PRO A 252 19.48 -3.14 17.78
C PRO A 252 19.51 -4.25 18.83
N ARG A 253 18.34 -4.61 19.38
CA ARG A 253 18.20 -5.69 20.36
C ARG A 253 17.00 -6.57 20.06
N GLU A 254 16.94 -7.73 20.70
CA GLU A 254 15.80 -8.64 20.64
C GLU A 254 15.15 -8.82 22.03
N ALA A 255 13.86 -9.15 22.03
CA ALA A 255 13.11 -9.58 23.21
C ALA A 255 12.07 -10.65 22.82
N MET A 256 11.64 -11.46 23.79
CA MET A 256 10.44 -12.28 23.66
C MET A 256 9.29 -11.54 24.37
N GLU A 257 8.25 -11.18 23.64
CA GLU A 257 7.08 -10.47 24.17
C GLU A 257 5.82 -11.27 23.82
N ASN A 258 5.06 -11.70 24.84
CA ASN A 258 3.80 -12.45 24.67
C ASN A 258 3.93 -13.66 23.72
N GLY A 259 5.03 -14.42 23.84
CA GLY A 259 5.31 -15.59 23.00
C GLY A 259 5.65 -15.26 21.55
N SER A 260 6.00 -14.02 21.23
CA SER A 260 6.49 -13.56 19.92
C SER A 260 7.93 -13.07 20.02
N LEU A 261 8.71 -13.18 18.94
CA LEU A 261 10.04 -12.60 18.86
C LEU A 261 9.95 -11.16 18.37
N THR A 262 10.52 -10.21 19.11
CA THR A 262 10.50 -8.79 18.77
C THR A 262 11.91 -8.26 18.59
N PHE A 263 12.19 -7.72 17.40
CA PHE A 263 13.37 -6.90 17.14
C PHE A 263 13.06 -5.45 17.52
N ILE A 264 13.90 -4.85 18.34
CA ILE A 264 13.70 -3.50 18.85
C ILE A 264 14.82 -2.61 18.34
N LEU A 265 14.44 -1.63 17.53
CA LEU A 265 15.30 -0.59 16.97
C LEU A 265 15.01 0.71 17.70
N ARG A 266 16.04 1.40 18.16
CA ARG A 266 15.88 2.72 18.78
C ARG A 266 16.07 3.78 17.70
N ALA A 267 15.19 4.77 17.67
CA ALA A 267 15.29 5.93 16.80
C ALA A 267 15.20 7.22 17.61
N ASP A 268 15.94 8.24 17.18
CA ASP A 268 15.80 9.60 17.67
C ASP A 268 14.93 10.40 16.68
N VAL A 269 13.72 10.70 17.12
CA VAL A 269 12.65 11.30 16.32
C VAL A 269 12.74 12.81 16.42
N ARG A 270 12.98 13.49 15.29
CA ARG A 270 13.03 14.96 15.23
C ARG A 270 11.67 15.56 14.93
N GLN A 271 10.91 14.90 14.05
CA GLN A 271 9.55 15.31 13.69
C GLN A 271 8.55 14.30 14.25
N PRO A 272 7.64 14.70 15.16
CA PRO A 272 6.59 13.81 15.62
C PRO A 272 5.60 13.50 14.50
N GLY A 273 4.97 12.33 14.57
CA GLY A 273 3.93 11.91 13.61
C GLY A 273 3.87 10.41 13.44
N ARG A 274 3.12 9.95 12.43
CA ARG A 274 2.93 8.52 12.14
C ARG A 274 4.13 7.97 11.37
N TYR A 275 4.88 7.07 11.98
CA TYR A 275 6.00 6.39 11.35
C TYR A 275 5.59 5.01 10.88
N ILE A 276 5.96 4.71 9.64
CA ILE A 276 5.84 3.37 9.07
C ILE A 276 7.25 2.83 8.90
N VAL A 277 7.55 1.71 9.54
CA VAL A 277 8.83 1.02 9.44
C VAL A 277 8.59 -0.43 9.09
N THR A 278 9.29 -0.90 8.07
CA THR A 278 9.18 -2.27 7.59
C THR A 278 10.54 -2.93 7.61
N GLY A 279 10.60 -4.15 8.11
CA GLY A 279 11.79 -4.99 8.09
C GLY A 279 11.48 -6.38 7.54
N ARG A 280 12.45 -6.95 6.84
CA ARG A 280 12.36 -8.31 6.30
C ARG A 280 13.07 -9.26 7.24
N ILE A 281 12.48 -10.43 7.46
CA ILE A 281 13.04 -11.45 8.32
C ILE A 281 13.33 -12.68 7.47
N ASP A 282 14.60 -13.10 7.48
CA ASP A 282 15.01 -14.37 6.89
C ASP A 282 15.17 -15.44 7.98
N ASP A 283 15.00 -16.69 7.59
CA ASP A 283 15.32 -17.86 8.42
C ASP A 283 16.84 -18.14 8.45
N ALA A 284 17.25 -19.13 9.24
CA ALA A 284 18.65 -19.52 9.37
C ALA A 284 19.29 -20.06 8.07
N ARG A 285 18.48 -20.36 7.05
CA ARG A 285 18.93 -20.80 5.72
C ARG A 285 19.01 -19.64 4.74
N GLY A 286 18.75 -18.40 5.19
CA GLY A 286 18.71 -17.20 4.36
C GLY A 286 17.47 -17.10 3.49
N ARG A 287 16.39 -17.81 3.82
CA ARG A 287 15.13 -17.75 3.07
C ARG A 287 14.22 -16.67 3.66
N PRO A 288 13.61 -15.82 2.81
CA PRO A 288 12.61 -14.86 3.27
C PRO A 288 11.46 -15.54 3.99
N TYR A 289 11.23 -15.15 5.23
CA TYR A 289 10.36 -15.86 6.17
C TYR A 289 9.16 -15.02 6.59
N ALA A 290 9.40 -13.80 7.09
CA ALA A 290 8.35 -12.90 7.56
C ALA A 290 8.61 -11.44 7.18
N LEU A 291 7.55 -10.66 7.07
CA LEU A 291 7.56 -9.22 6.96
C LEU A 291 7.03 -8.65 8.27
N ALA A 292 7.83 -7.83 8.95
CA ALA A 292 7.40 -7.11 10.15
C ALA A 292 7.21 -5.64 9.82
N THR A 293 6.10 -5.07 10.28
CA THR A 293 5.75 -3.67 10.05
C THR A 293 5.32 -3.02 11.36
N PHE A 294 5.87 -1.84 11.60
CA PHE A 294 5.49 -0.92 12.65
C PHE A 294 4.75 0.25 12.02
N ASN A 295 3.60 0.63 12.56
CA ASN A 295 2.79 1.76 12.08
C ASN A 295 2.15 2.48 13.27
N GLU A 296 2.88 3.40 13.88
CA GLU A 296 2.44 4.09 15.09
C GLU A 296 2.83 5.57 15.08
N VAL A 297 2.18 6.34 15.93
CA VAL A 297 2.54 7.75 16.16
C VAL A 297 3.68 7.83 17.17
N LEU A 298 4.78 8.48 16.78
CA LEU A 298 5.94 8.73 17.63
C LEU A 298 6.01 10.21 18.03
N GLY A 299 6.36 10.45 19.30
CA GLY A 299 6.71 11.77 19.80
C GLY A 299 8.16 12.14 19.50
N PRO A 300 8.59 13.39 19.74
CA PRO A 300 9.98 13.78 19.54
C PRO A 300 10.92 13.09 20.56
N GLY A 301 12.18 12.90 20.18
CA GLY A 301 13.22 12.28 21.00
C GLY A 301 13.33 10.77 20.83
N PRO A 302 13.90 10.07 21.82
CA PRO A 302 14.20 8.64 21.71
C PRO A 302 12.92 7.77 21.80
N ASN A 303 12.68 6.96 20.78
CA ASN A 303 11.56 6.02 20.71
C ASN A 303 12.06 4.61 20.34
N ASP A 304 11.41 3.58 20.89
CA ASP A 304 11.63 2.20 20.48
C ASP A 304 10.62 1.81 19.39
N ILE A 305 11.13 1.36 18.26
CA ILE A 305 10.37 0.79 17.14
C ILE A 305 10.47 -0.74 17.25
N LYS A 306 9.32 -1.39 17.35
CA LYS A 306 9.21 -2.85 17.56
C LYS A 306 8.75 -3.53 16.28
N LEU A 307 9.61 -4.37 15.72
CA LEU A 307 9.33 -5.23 14.58
C LEU A 307 9.20 -6.67 15.07
N SER A 308 7.95 -7.15 15.16
CA SER A 308 7.64 -8.44 15.78
C SER A 308 7.38 -9.53 14.74
N VAL A 309 7.92 -10.72 14.98
CA VAL A 309 7.56 -11.98 14.35
C VAL A 309 6.61 -12.71 15.29
N PHE A 310 5.33 -12.74 14.93
CA PHE A 310 4.27 -13.25 15.79
C PHE A 310 4.45 -14.74 16.08
N GLY A 311 4.18 -15.15 17.33
CA GLY A 311 4.42 -16.52 17.76
C GLY A 311 3.73 -17.57 16.90
N LYS A 312 2.45 -17.36 16.57
CA LYS A 312 1.71 -18.33 15.74
C LYS A 312 2.31 -18.45 14.35
N LEU A 313 2.79 -17.35 13.77
CA LEU A 313 3.49 -17.38 12.49
C LEU A 313 4.76 -18.23 12.59
N MET A 314 5.51 -18.11 13.70
CA MET A 314 6.68 -18.93 13.99
C MET A 314 6.38 -20.43 14.05
N ILE A 315 5.26 -20.81 14.69
CA ILE A 315 4.79 -22.20 14.80
C ILE A 315 4.29 -22.72 13.45
N ASP A 316 3.30 -22.06 12.85
CA ASP A 316 2.64 -22.47 11.61
C ASP A 316 3.64 -22.54 10.43
N GLY A 317 4.58 -21.59 10.38
CA GLY A 317 5.62 -21.52 9.35
C GLY A 317 6.82 -22.42 9.61
N GLY A 318 6.90 -23.11 10.75
CA GLY A 318 8.02 -23.97 11.12
C GLY A 318 9.36 -23.21 11.13
N ALA A 319 9.42 -22.08 11.83
CA ALA A 319 10.57 -21.17 11.82
C ALA A 319 11.91 -21.90 12.06
N VAL A 320 12.85 -21.73 11.15
CA VAL A 320 14.23 -22.23 11.30
C VAL A 320 15.09 -21.14 11.94
N LEU A 321 15.34 -21.28 13.24
CA LEU A 321 16.10 -20.31 14.05
C LEU A 321 17.62 -20.44 13.86
N PRO A 322 18.41 -19.34 14.01
CA PRO A 322 17.97 -17.99 14.35
C PRO A 322 17.38 -17.23 13.16
N LEU A 323 16.51 -16.26 13.44
CA LEU A 323 15.96 -15.36 12.43
C LEU A 323 16.84 -14.12 12.27
N THR A 324 16.96 -13.60 11.06
CA THR A 324 17.74 -12.39 10.79
C THR A 324 16.83 -11.27 10.28
N LEU A 325 16.78 -10.15 11.00
CA LEU A 325 16.22 -8.90 10.53
C LEU A 325 17.19 -8.25 9.52
N ARG A 326 16.69 -7.91 8.33
CA ARG A 326 17.43 -7.19 7.29
C ARG A 326 16.58 -6.15 6.59
N ASP A 327 17.24 -5.26 5.85
CA ASP A 327 16.63 -4.29 4.93
C ASP A 327 15.48 -3.53 5.59
N VAL A 328 15.82 -2.75 6.62
CA VAL A 328 14.86 -1.94 7.37
C VAL A 328 14.71 -0.58 6.71
N ASP A 329 13.49 -0.31 6.24
CA ASP A 329 13.09 0.96 5.66
C ASP A 329 12.09 1.64 6.60
N GLY A 330 12.23 2.95 6.79
CA GLY A 330 11.35 3.73 7.64
C GLY A 330 11.03 5.09 7.04
N TYR A 331 9.83 5.59 7.30
CA TYR A 331 9.43 6.94 6.91
C TYR A 331 8.37 7.52 7.83
N LEU A 332 8.36 8.86 7.91
CA LEU A 332 7.25 9.63 8.46
C LEU A 332 6.19 9.80 7.37
N LEU A 333 4.98 9.32 7.61
CA LEU A 333 3.84 9.53 6.72
C LEU A 333 3.36 10.99 6.82
N LYS A 334 3.25 11.65 5.67
CA LYS A 334 2.71 13.01 5.51
C LYS A 334 1.36 12.92 4.81
N GLU A 335 0.30 12.91 5.60
CA GLU A 335 -1.06 12.86 5.07
C GLU A 335 -1.33 14.09 4.17
N ASN A 336 -2.01 13.86 3.05
CA ASN A 336 -2.46 14.92 2.12
C ASN A 336 -1.35 15.79 1.50
N THR A 337 -0.13 15.27 1.38
CA THR A 337 1.00 15.97 0.74
C THR A 337 1.67 15.07 -0.31
N ASP A 338 2.26 15.66 -1.34
CA ASP A 338 3.13 14.98 -2.29
C ASP A 338 4.56 15.55 -2.19
N PRO A 339 5.59 14.72 -1.95
CA PRO A 339 5.49 13.30 -1.62
C PRO A 339 4.85 13.07 -0.24
N ASP A 340 4.20 11.92 -0.12
CA ASP A 340 3.43 11.49 1.07
C ASP A 340 4.32 11.00 2.23
N ARG A 341 5.65 11.14 2.10
CA ARG A 341 6.61 10.56 3.04
C ARG A 341 7.89 11.38 3.14
N GLU A 342 8.44 11.40 4.36
CA GLU A 342 9.83 11.81 4.62
C GLU A 342 10.60 10.59 5.12
N LEU A 343 11.67 10.22 4.41
CA LEU A 343 12.38 8.96 4.63
C LEU A 343 13.36 9.05 5.81
N MET A 344 13.44 7.98 6.59
CA MET A 344 14.56 7.72 7.51
C MET A 344 15.75 7.14 6.74
N PRO A 345 16.99 7.21 7.28
CA PRO A 345 18.11 6.49 6.70
C PRO A 345 17.80 5.00 6.65
N ARG A 346 18.13 4.29 5.57
CA ARG A 346 17.90 2.85 5.48
C ARG A 346 18.93 2.08 6.29
N LEU A 347 18.54 0.89 6.75
CA LEU A 347 19.48 -0.12 7.24
C LEU A 347 19.49 -1.26 6.22
N GLU A 348 20.33 -1.13 5.19
CA GLU A 348 20.48 -2.14 4.13
C GLU A 348 21.27 -3.36 4.63
N GLY A 349 20.85 -4.55 4.22
CA GLY A 349 21.47 -5.82 4.63
C GLY A 349 21.13 -6.25 6.06
N PRO A 350 21.90 -7.20 6.63
CA PRO A 350 21.62 -7.74 7.97
C PRO A 350 21.74 -6.68 9.07
N VAL A 351 20.68 -6.52 9.87
CA VAL A 351 20.61 -5.57 10.99
C VAL A 351 20.82 -6.27 12.32
N LEU A 352 20.08 -7.35 12.58
CA LEU A 352 20.22 -8.15 13.80
C LEU A 352 19.84 -9.61 13.52
N THR A 353 20.73 -10.54 13.87
CA THR A 353 20.40 -11.97 13.93
C THR A 353 19.99 -12.32 15.36
N SER A 354 18.84 -12.98 15.49
CA SER A 354 18.29 -13.41 16.76
C SER A 354 19.18 -14.45 17.43
N ARG A 355 18.98 -14.69 18.72
CA ARG A 355 19.67 -15.78 19.40
C ARG A 355 19.21 -17.13 18.85
N LYS A 356 20.13 -18.09 18.81
CA LYS A 356 19.82 -19.50 18.56
C LYS A 356 18.98 -20.02 19.73
N ARG A 357 17.77 -20.50 19.45
CA ARG A 357 16.79 -20.98 20.44
C ARG A 357 15.93 -22.10 19.85
N THR A 358 15.15 -22.74 20.71
CA THR A 358 14.01 -23.58 20.33
C THR A 358 12.74 -22.71 20.23
N LEU A 359 11.64 -23.28 19.73
CA LEU A 359 10.32 -22.63 19.75
C LEU A 359 9.62 -22.76 21.13
N GLU A 360 10.35 -23.17 22.16
CA GLU A 360 9.81 -23.25 23.51
C GLU A 360 9.44 -21.85 24.03
N GLY A 361 8.23 -21.71 24.55
CA GLY A 361 7.68 -20.42 25.00
C GLY A 361 7.12 -19.53 23.87
N VAL A 362 7.13 -19.99 22.62
CA VAL A 362 6.44 -19.34 21.50
C VAL A 362 4.95 -19.66 21.57
N SER A 363 4.10 -18.65 21.39
CA SER A 363 2.64 -18.80 21.47
C SER A 363 2.06 -19.32 20.15
N ASP A 364 1.18 -20.33 20.19
CA ASP A 364 0.37 -20.78 19.05
C ASP A 364 -1.03 -20.11 19.00
N ALA A 365 -1.28 -19.14 19.88
CA ALA A 365 -2.56 -18.43 19.89
C ALA A 365 -2.70 -17.56 18.62
N GLU A 366 -3.88 -17.61 17.98
CA GLU A 366 -4.21 -16.66 16.92
C GLU A 366 -4.23 -15.23 17.45
N TRP A 367 -4.00 -14.27 16.55
CA TRP A 367 -4.18 -12.88 16.87
C TRP A 367 -5.61 -12.60 17.34
N ASP A 368 -5.75 -11.91 18.47
CA ASP A 368 -7.03 -11.50 19.02
C ASP A 368 -7.07 -9.97 19.16
N SER A 369 -7.98 -9.35 18.41
CA SER A 369 -8.31 -7.93 18.53
C SER A 369 -9.82 -7.77 18.60
N GLU A 370 -10.28 -6.65 19.17
CA GLU A 370 -11.71 -6.30 19.16
C GLU A 370 -12.25 -6.28 17.73
N GLU A 371 -11.50 -5.67 16.81
CA GLU A 371 -11.86 -5.58 15.40
C GLU A 371 -12.01 -6.97 14.77
N ARG A 372 -11.07 -7.89 15.02
CA ARG A 372 -11.13 -9.25 14.49
C ARG A 372 -12.35 -10.00 15.02
N ARG A 373 -12.59 -9.93 16.32
CA ARG A 373 -13.75 -10.57 16.96
C ARG A 373 -15.07 -10.05 16.40
N ARG A 374 -15.17 -8.73 16.18
CA ARG A 374 -16.37 -8.10 15.62
C ARG A 374 -16.67 -8.63 14.21
N HIS A 375 -15.70 -8.57 13.31
CA HIS A 375 -15.89 -9.02 11.92
C HIS A 375 -16.12 -10.53 11.83
N LEU A 376 -15.41 -11.35 12.61
CA LEU A 376 -15.67 -12.79 12.63
C LEU A 376 -17.08 -13.11 13.13
N THR A 377 -17.58 -12.37 14.13
CA THR A 377 -18.95 -12.54 14.64
C THR A 377 -19.98 -12.16 13.59
N GLU A 378 -19.76 -11.06 12.87
CA GLU A 378 -20.63 -10.58 11.80
C GLU A 378 -20.66 -11.56 10.63
N PHE A 379 -19.50 -11.92 10.08
CA PHE A 379 -19.41 -12.86 8.96
C PHE A 379 -19.89 -14.27 9.34
N ALA A 380 -19.70 -14.71 10.58
CA ALA A 380 -20.27 -15.97 11.05
C ALA A 380 -21.80 -15.93 11.08
N ARG A 381 -22.40 -14.79 11.43
CA ARG A 381 -23.85 -14.59 11.40
C ARG A 381 -24.37 -14.64 9.97
N ASP A 382 -23.75 -13.92 9.04
CA ASP A 382 -24.17 -13.89 7.63
C ASP A 382 -24.08 -15.27 6.99
N ARG A 383 -22.97 -15.97 7.23
CA ARG A 383 -22.78 -17.35 6.76
C ARG A 383 -23.85 -18.29 7.33
N LYS A 384 -24.16 -18.17 8.62
CA LYS A 384 -25.20 -18.99 9.27
C LYS A 384 -26.58 -18.71 8.66
N SER A 385 -26.93 -17.44 8.46
CA SER A 385 -28.19 -17.05 7.84
C SER A 385 -28.33 -17.59 6.42
N ALA A 386 -27.29 -17.46 5.59
CA ALA A 386 -27.28 -18.00 4.23
C ALA A 386 -27.39 -19.53 4.19
N ALA A 387 -26.71 -20.22 5.11
CA ALA A 387 -26.81 -21.68 5.25
C ALA A 387 -28.22 -22.13 5.63
N GLU A 388 -28.86 -21.44 6.58
CA GLU A 388 -30.22 -21.73 7.01
C GLU A 388 -31.25 -21.47 5.90
N GLU A 389 -31.10 -20.39 5.13
CA GLU A 389 -31.98 -20.09 3.99
C GLU A 389 -31.89 -21.15 2.89
N LEU A 390 -30.67 -21.57 2.53
CA LEU A 390 -30.45 -22.63 1.55
C LEU A 390 -31.02 -23.98 2.03
N ALA A 391 -30.76 -24.35 3.30
CA ALA A 391 -31.28 -25.59 3.88
C ALA A 391 -32.82 -25.59 4.00
N LYS A 392 -33.44 -24.44 4.28
CA LYS A 392 -34.91 -24.29 4.28
C LYS A 392 -35.49 -24.44 2.87
N PHE A 393 -34.80 -23.95 1.84
CA PHE A 393 -35.26 -24.00 0.45
C PHE A 393 -35.12 -25.40 -0.19
N ASP A 394 -34.03 -26.11 0.11
CA ASP A 394 -33.73 -27.43 -0.42
C ASP A 394 -33.13 -28.36 0.66
N PRO A 395 -33.97 -28.87 1.59
CA PRO A 395 -33.50 -29.67 2.74
C PRO A 395 -32.94 -31.04 2.35
N SER A 396 -33.17 -31.49 1.11
CA SER A 396 -32.73 -32.79 0.62
C SER A 396 -31.30 -32.79 0.10
N GLN A 397 -30.74 -31.61 -0.18
CA GLN A 397 -29.41 -31.47 -0.73
C GLN A 397 -28.42 -30.94 0.32
N PRO A 398 -27.18 -31.46 0.37
CA PRO A 398 -26.16 -30.95 1.25
C PRO A 398 -25.77 -29.52 0.85
N LEU A 399 -25.32 -28.75 1.84
CA LEU A 399 -24.68 -27.45 1.59
C LEU A 399 -23.44 -27.64 0.70
N PRO A 400 -23.09 -26.64 -0.13
CA PRO A 400 -21.80 -26.60 -0.81
C PRO A 400 -20.63 -26.79 0.17
N ALA A 401 -19.55 -27.39 -0.31
CA ALA A 401 -18.34 -27.56 0.50
C ALA A 401 -17.81 -26.19 0.96
N SER A 402 -17.46 -26.08 2.23
CA SER A 402 -16.94 -24.83 2.79
C SER A 402 -15.52 -24.54 2.30
N ALA A 403 -15.27 -23.29 1.95
CA ALA A 403 -13.96 -22.71 1.63
C ALA A 403 -12.98 -22.76 2.82
N CYS A 404 -13.47 -22.95 4.05
CA CYS A 404 -12.64 -23.07 5.24
C CYS A 404 -11.78 -24.35 5.28
N GLY A 405 -11.98 -25.26 4.33
CA GLY A 405 -11.39 -26.59 4.33
C GLY A 405 -12.00 -27.50 5.40
N PRO A 406 -11.51 -28.76 5.52
CA PRO A 406 -11.88 -29.60 6.64
C PRO A 406 -11.41 -28.93 7.95
N VAL A 407 -12.26 -28.97 8.98
CA VAL A 407 -11.86 -28.57 10.33
C VAL A 407 -10.68 -29.45 10.73
N LYS A 408 -9.49 -28.85 10.84
CA LYS A 408 -8.27 -29.55 11.28
C LYS A 408 -8.26 -29.74 12.78
#